data_AF-A0A0S8AJF6-F1
#
_entry.id   AF-A0A0S8AJF6-F1
#
_cell.length_a   1.000
_cell.length_b   1.000
_cell.length_c   1.000
_cell.angle_alpha   90.00
_cell.angle_beta   90.00
_cell.angle_gamma   90.00
#
_symmetry.space_group_name_H-M   'P 1'
#
loop_
_entity.id
_entity.type
_entity.pdbx_description
1 polymer ?
#
loop_
_entity_poly.entity_id
_entity_poly.type
_entity_poly.pdbx_seq_one_letter_code
_entity_poly.pdbx_strand_id
1 'polypeptide(L)'
;MGVGMRYLRATLCALVLLGVTTPGTLAGQEHQEGEHREGGHACCGMMSQGEGGMHAMHMQHMDPMMHVAPFAPPHLLEQRDELELTDEQVSRLEGLGQGLMEQHDMAAAEAKGHHERAMQLWGAETPDVDQLRQHAQAAMRAEESAKLALLTVAAQAKAVLTPEQQERVSGMMHQHMQQMMHQHMQQMMHGEQHHMERHQRQP
;
A
#
# COMPACT_ATOMS: atom_id res chain seq x y z
N MET A 1 -1.43 3.86 46.92
CA MET A 1 -1.54 2.45 46.50
C MET A 1 -2.77 2.36 45.61
N GLY A 2 -2.74 2.30 44.29
CA GLY A 2 -1.74 1.74 43.37
C GLY A 2 -2.39 0.63 42.56
N VAL A 3 -3.47 0.93 41.82
CA VAL A 3 -4.17 0.01 40.91
C VAL A 3 -4.26 0.79 39.59
N GLY A 4 -3.46 0.53 38.57
CA GLY A 4 -3.28 -0.77 37.93
C GLY A 4 -4.26 -0.89 36.75
N MET A 5 -4.34 0.13 35.89
CA MET A 5 -5.23 0.15 34.72
C MET A 5 -4.39 0.27 33.45
N ARG A 6 -3.63 -0.80 33.19
CA ARG A 6 -3.03 -1.09 31.89
C ARG A 6 -3.74 -2.34 31.41
N TYR A 7 -4.65 -2.24 30.44
CA TYR A 7 -5.03 -3.29 29.49
C TYR A 7 -6.22 -2.78 28.68
N LEU A 8 -5.94 -2.17 27.52
CA LEU A 8 -6.79 -2.28 26.35
C LEU A 8 -5.91 -2.17 25.10
N ARG A 9 -5.06 -3.17 24.90
CA ARG A 9 -4.50 -3.50 23.59
C ARG A 9 -5.48 -4.49 22.95
N ALA A 10 -6.29 -4.02 22.02
CA ALA A 10 -7.03 -4.83 21.05
C ALA A 10 -6.70 -4.19 19.68
N THR A 11 -5.72 -4.71 18.93
CA THR A 11 -5.87 -5.79 17.96
C THR A 11 -7.04 -5.54 17.00
N LEU A 12 -6.78 -4.87 15.87
CA LEU A 12 -6.94 -5.43 14.52
C LEU A 12 -6.50 -4.40 13.45
N CYS A 13 -5.25 -4.49 12.99
CA CYS A 13 -4.89 -3.96 11.67
C CYS A 13 -5.23 -5.05 10.65
N ALA A 14 -6.37 -4.90 9.97
CA ALA A 14 -6.66 -5.64 8.74
C ALA A 14 -6.52 -4.68 7.55
N LEU A 15 -5.27 -4.46 7.12
CA LEU A 15 -4.96 -3.82 5.84
C LEU A 15 -5.27 -4.83 4.73
N VAL A 16 -6.48 -4.78 4.18
CA VAL A 16 -6.86 -5.55 2.99
C VAL A 16 -6.47 -4.74 1.75
N LEU A 17 -5.27 -4.99 1.23
CA LEU A 17 -4.83 -4.53 -0.08
C LEU A 17 -5.32 -5.50 -1.14
N LEU A 18 -6.45 -5.20 -1.80
CA LEU A 18 -6.85 -5.88 -3.04
C LEU A 18 -6.45 -5.02 -4.23
N GLY A 19 -5.35 -5.42 -4.88
CA GLY A 19 -4.95 -4.90 -6.17
C GLY A 19 -5.82 -5.51 -7.27
N VAL A 20 -6.57 -4.66 -7.98
CA VAL A 20 -7.18 -5.00 -9.26
C VAL A 20 -6.58 -4.08 -10.31
N THR A 21 -5.59 -4.58 -11.04
CA THR A 21 -5.08 -3.92 -12.25
C THR A 21 -5.84 -4.45 -13.46
N THR A 22 -6.76 -3.65 -13.99
CA THR A 22 -7.35 -3.89 -15.32
C THR A 22 -6.72 -2.93 -16.33
N PRO A 23 -5.95 -3.41 -17.33
CA PRO A 23 -5.60 -2.59 -18.48
C PRO A 23 -6.82 -2.49 -19.41
N GLY A 24 -7.43 -1.31 -19.47
CA GLY A 24 -8.48 -0.99 -20.43
C GLY A 24 -7.89 -0.44 -21.73
N THR A 25 -7.83 -1.28 -22.76
CA THR A 25 -7.60 -0.86 -24.14
C THR A 25 -8.87 -0.18 -24.68
N LEU A 26 -8.78 1.07 -25.12
CA LEU A 26 -9.79 1.66 -26.01
C LEU A 26 -9.11 2.35 -27.19
N ALA A 27 -9.56 1.94 -28.37
CA ALA A 27 -9.12 2.38 -29.68
C ALA A 27 -9.92 3.61 -30.17
N GLY A 28 -9.27 4.41 -31.02
CA GLY A 28 -9.82 5.43 -31.92
C GLY A 28 -8.65 6.00 -32.74
N GLN A 29 -8.43 5.61 -34.00
CA GLN A 29 -9.06 6.08 -35.26
C GLN A 29 -8.77 7.59 -35.50
N GLU A 30 -8.18 8.12 -36.57
CA GLU A 30 -7.70 7.69 -37.90
C GLU A 30 -6.82 8.83 -38.50
N HIS A 31 -6.00 8.47 -39.50
CA HIS A 31 -5.69 9.20 -40.75
C HIS A 31 -4.31 9.88 -40.99
N GLN A 32 -3.60 9.29 -41.99
CA GLN A 32 -2.70 9.82 -43.06
C GLN A 32 -1.58 10.83 -42.71
N GLU A 33 -0.43 10.89 -43.36
CA GLU A 33 0.27 10.18 -44.44
C GLU A 33 1.73 10.71 -44.35
N GLY A 34 2.73 9.91 -44.68
CA GLY A 34 4.11 10.38 -44.66
C GLY A 34 5.10 9.27 -45.01
N GLU A 35 5.27 9.02 -46.31
CA GLU A 35 6.42 8.31 -46.86
C GLU A 35 7.74 8.93 -46.37
N HIS A 36 8.66 8.11 -45.85
CA HIS A 36 10.11 8.29 -46.08
C HIS A 36 10.89 7.02 -45.70
N ARG A 37 11.17 6.22 -46.74
CA ARG A 37 12.47 5.62 -47.11
C ARG A 37 13.29 4.82 -46.07
N GLU A 38 13.40 3.52 -46.38
CA GLU A 38 14.59 2.65 -46.31
C GLU A 38 15.79 3.09 -45.44
N GLY A 39 16.06 2.28 -44.42
CA GLY A 39 17.32 2.27 -43.67
C GLY A 39 17.41 1.02 -42.80
N GLY A 40 17.59 -0.14 -43.42
CA GLY A 40 17.87 -1.39 -42.71
C GLY A 40 19.23 -1.29 -42.00
N HIS A 41 19.21 -1.24 -40.67
CA HIS A 41 20.41 -1.46 -39.87
C HIS A 41 20.10 -2.39 -38.69
N ALA A 42 20.94 -3.41 -38.61
CA ALA A 42 20.98 -4.45 -37.61
C ALA A 42 20.98 -3.90 -36.16
N CYS A 43 20.01 -4.36 -35.38
CA CYS A 43 20.09 -4.37 -33.92
C CYS A 43 19.98 -5.80 -33.39
N CYS A 44 20.81 -6.70 -33.94
CA CYS A 44 21.19 -7.93 -33.25
C CYS A 44 22.54 -7.68 -32.58
N GLY A 45 22.53 -7.15 -31.36
CA GLY A 45 23.75 -6.93 -30.61
C GLY A 45 23.50 -6.26 -29.27
N MET A 46 23.95 -6.92 -28.20
CA MET A 46 24.08 -6.46 -26.81
C MET A 46 22.86 -6.64 -25.89
N MET A 47 22.69 -7.86 -25.39
CA MET A 47 22.14 -8.11 -24.06
C MET A 47 23.22 -8.85 -23.26
N SER A 48 24.25 -8.11 -22.86
CA SER A 48 25.22 -8.52 -21.83
C SER A 48 25.60 -7.28 -21.02
N GLN A 49 24.74 -6.93 -20.06
CA GLN A 49 25.13 -6.22 -18.84
C GLN A 49 23.94 -6.01 -17.91
N GLY A 50 24.05 -6.53 -16.68
CA GLY A 50 23.41 -5.95 -15.52
C GLY A 50 22.21 -6.71 -14.96
N GLU A 51 22.49 -7.73 -14.15
CA GLU A 51 21.57 -8.31 -13.15
C GLU A 51 21.09 -7.30 -12.06
N GLY A 52 21.23 -5.98 -12.27
CA GLY A 52 20.77 -4.93 -11.36
C GLY A 52 19.51 -4.18 -11.81
N GLY A 53 19.06 -4.34 -13.06
CA GLY A 53 18.00 -3.49 -13.65
C GLY A 53 16.57 -3.82 -13.21
N MET A 54 16.29 -5.06 -12.83
CA MET A 54 14.92 -5.47 -12.47
C MET A 54 14.50 -5.09 -11.03
N HIS A 55 15.47 -4.80 -10.14
CA HIS A 55 15.19 -4.39 -8.76
C HIS A 55 14.74 -2.92 -8.64
N ALA A 56 15.25 -2.03 -9.48
CA ALA A 56 14.88 -0.61 -9.45
C ALA A 56 13.44 -0.35 -9.93
N MET A 57 12.96 -1.16 -10.89
CA MET A 57 11.62 -1.00 -11.49
C MET A 57 10.49 -1.47 -10.56
N HIS A 58 10.76 -2.41 -9.64
CA HIS A 58 9.74 -2.93 -8.72
C HIS A 58 9.47 -1.98 -7.53
N MET A 59 10.50 -1.24 -7.08
CA MET A 59 10.34 -0.26 -5.99
C MET A 59 9.56 0.99 -6.39
N GLN A 60 9.56 1.36 -7.69
CA GLN A 60 8.84 2.53 -8.20
C GLN A 60 7.31 2.35 -8.25
N HIS A 61 6.81 1.12 -8.07
CA HIS A 61 5.37 0.81 -8.01
C HIS A 61 4.87 0.58 -6.58
N MET A 62 5.69 0.86 -5.56
CA MET A 62 5.21 0.80 -4.19
C MET A 62 4.07 1.79 -3.99
N ASP A 63 3.02 1.33 -3.28
CA ASP A 63 1.87 2.18 -2.96
C ASP A 63 2.37 3.45 -2.24
N PRO A 64 2.06 4.66 -2.73
CA PRO A 64 2.45 5.92 -2.09
C PRO A 64 2.08 5.98 -0.60
N MET A 65 1.05 5.25 -0.17
CA MET A 65 0.62 5.12 1.22
C MET A 65 1.67 4.47 2.12
N MET A 66 2.63 3.72 1.56
CA MET A 66 3.76 3.18 2.32
C MET A 66 4.53 4.32 2.98
N HIS A 67 4.76 5.45 2.31
CA HIS A 67 5.49 6.58 2.91
C HIS A 67 4.65 7.36 3.94
N VAL A 68 3.33 7.18 3.93
CA VAL A 68 2.39 7.87 4.82
C VAL A 68 2.20 7.09 6.12
N ALA A 69 2.15 5.76 6.03
CA ALA A 69 1.82 4.86 7.14
C ALA A 69 2.67 5.09 8.42
N PRO A 70 4.01 5.30 8.37
CA PRO A 70 4.79 5.52 9.59
C PRO A 70 4.41 6.77 10.38
N PHE A 71 3.80 7.75 9.72
CA PHE A 71 3.32 8.98 10.35
C PHE A 71 1.86 8.88 10.80
N ALA A 72 1.19 7.75 10.61
CA ALA A 72 -0.15 7.56 11.16
C ALA A 72 -0.09 7.56 12.70
N PRO A 73 -1.05 8.19 13.40
CA PRO A 73 -0.98 8.33 14.85
C PRO A 73 -0.80 7.02 15.64
N PRO A 74 -1.47 5.90 15.30
CA PRO A 74 -1.25 4.64 16.00
C PRO A 74 0.21 4.17 15.95
N HIS A 75 0.87 4.30 14.79
CA HIS A 75 2.27 3.90 14.62
C HIS A 75 3.21 4.79 15.44
N LEU A 76 2.97 6.11 15.47
CA LEU A 76 3.78 7.02 16.28
C LEU A 76 3.63 6.76 17.79
N LEU A 77 2.39 6.46 18.24
CA LEU A 77 2.10 6.13 19.63
C LEU A 77 2.74 4.82 20.08
N GLU A 78 2.85 3.82 19.18
CA GLU A 78 3.59 2.59 19.45
C GLU A 78 5.08 2.83 19.68
N GLN A 79 5.64 3.86 19.03
CA GLN A 79 7.04 4.27 19.13
C GLN A 79 7.28 5.41 20.14
N ARG A 80 6.32 5.66 21.06
CA ARG A 80 6.36 6.80 21.99
C ARG A 80 7.70 6.94 22.71
N ASP A 81 8.20 5.84 23.25
CA ASP A 81 9.39 5.85 24.09
C ASP A 81 10.67 6.03 23.24
N GLU A 82 10.71 5.47 22.02
CA GLU A 82 11.83 5.62 21.07
C GLU A 82 11.89 7.01 20.43
N LEU A 83 10.72 7.62 20.20
CA LEU A 83 10.60 8.98 19.69
C LEU A 83 10.69 10.03 20.79
N GLU A 84 10.76 9.63 22.06
CA GLU A 84 10.77 10.51 23.23
C GLU A 84 9.61 11.52 23.18
N LEU A 85 8.41 11.06 22.81
CA LEU A 85 7.26 11.95 22.64
C LEU A 85 6.88 12.59 23.97
N THR A 86 6.59 13.88 23.96
CA THR A 86 6.07 14.59 25.14
C THR A 86 4.62 14.19 25.41
N ASP A 87 4.16 14.35 26.65
CA ASP A 87 2.75 14.10 27.01
C ASP A 87 1.77 14.92 26.16
N GLU A 88 2.16 16.14 25.79
CA GLU A 88 1.36 16.98 24.89
C GLU A 88 1.28 16.40 23.46
N GLN A 89 2.41 15.93 22.92
CA GLN A 89 2.43 15.27 21.61
C GLN A 89 1.59 14.00 21.63
N VAL A 90 1.71 13.18 22.69
CA VAL A 90 0.91 11.97 22.89
C VAL A 90 -0.58 12.30 22.87
N SER A 91 -1.02 13.27 23.68
CA SER A 91 -2.43 13.65 23.76
C SER A 91 -2.98 14.13 22.40
N ARG A 92 -2.20 14.92 21.64
CA ARG A 92 -2.59 15.35 20.29
C ARG A 92 -2.70 14.17 19.32
N LEU A 93 -1.73 13.25 19.34
CA LEU A 93 -1.72 12.07 18.49
C LEU A 93 -2.86 11.11 18.81
N GLU A 94 -3.22 10.92 20.09
CA GLU A 94 -4.38 10.12 20.50
C GLU A 94 -5.68 10.71 19.94
N GLY A 95 -5.88 12.03 20.04
CA GLY A 95 -7.05 12.70 19.48
C GLY A 95 -7.15 12.55 17.95
N LEU A 96 -6.02 12.70 17.25
CA LEU A 96 -5.95 12.45 15.80
C LEU A 96 -6.26 10.99 15.45
N GLY A 97 -5.72 10.04 16.24
CA GLY A 97 -5.93 8.61 16.04
C GLY A 97 -7.38 8.20 16.22
N GLN A 98 -8.06 8.71 17.24
CA GLN A 98 -9.48 8.43 17.47
C GLN A 98 -10.35 8.93 16.32
N GLY A 99 -10.15 10.19 15.88
CA GLY A 99 -10.92 10.75 14.76
C GLY A 99 -10.69 9.98 13.45
N LEU A 100 -9.45 9.54 13.19
CA LEU A 100 -9.13 8.71 12.03
C LEU A 100 -9.81 7.34 12.10
N MET A 101 -9.83 6.69 13.27
CA MET A 101 -10.48 5.39 13.46
C MET A 101 -11.98 5.47 13.19
N GLU A 102 -12.66 6.49 13.72
CA GLU A 102 -14.09 6.72 13.48
C GLU A 102 -14.39 6.93 11.98
N GLN A 103 -13.56 7.71 11.27
CA GLN A 103 -13.69 7.92 9.83
C GLN A 103 -13.44 6.65 9.02
N HIS A 104 -12.42 5.88 9.40
CA HIS A 104 -12.09 4.62 8.75
C HIS A 104 -13.23 3.59 8.93
N ASP A 105 -13.77 3.45 10.14
CA ASP A 105 -14.86 2.51 10.42
C ASP A 105 -16.14 2.87 9.66
N MET A 106 -16.47 4.16 9.58
CA MET A 106 -17.60 4.65 8.80
C MET A 106 -17.42 4.34 7.30
N ALA A 107 -16.26 4.66 6.73
CA ALA A 107 -15.95 4.41 5.33
C ALA A 107 -15.92 2.89 5.02
N ALA A 108 -15.38 2.07 5.93
CA ALA A 108 -15.36 0.62 5.78
C ALA A 108 -16.78 0.02 5.80
N ALA A 109 -17.66 0.51 6.68
CA ALA A 109 -19.05 0.09 6.73
C ALA A 109 -19.81 0.49 5.45
N GLU A 110 -19.61 1.71 4.96
CA GLU A 110 -20.21 2.21 3.71
C GLU A 110 -19.72 1.40 2.49
N ALA A 111 -18.40 1.24 2.35
CA ALA A 111 -17.80 0.47 1.27
C ALA A 111 -18.31 -0.98 1.26
N LYS A 112 -18.35 -1.62 2.44
CA LYS A 112 -18.90 -2.98 2.60
C LYS A 112 -20.35 -3.06 2.14
N GLY A 113 -21.21 -2.14 2.57
CA GLY A 113 -22.62 -2.13 2.16
C GLY A 113 -22.79 -2.01 0.64
N HIS A 114 -22.00 -1.14 0.00
CA HIS A 114 -22.00 -1.00 -1.45
C HIS A 114 -21.44 -2.24 -2.17
N HIS A 115 -20.37 -2.85 -1.64
CA HIS A 115 -19.78 -4.06 -2.20
C HIS A 115 -20.75 -5.25 -2.13
N GLU A 116 -21.38 -5.47 -0.98
CA GLU A 116 -22.39 -6.52 -0.81
C GLU A 116 -23.55 -6.34 -1.79
N ARG A 117 -23.99 -5.10 -2.01
CA ARG A 117 -25.06 -4.82 -2.97
C ARG A 117 -24.63 -5.03 -4.42
N ALA A 118 -23.40 -4.64 -4.78
CA ALA A 118 -22.83 -4.94 -6.08
C ALA A 118 -22.77 -6.46 -6.32
N MET A 119 -22.35 -7.24 -5.31
CA MET A 119 -22.29 -8.69 -5.44
C MET A 119 -23.66 -9.36 -5.58
N GLN A 120 -24.69 -8.83 -4.92
CA GLN A 120 -26.07 -9.29 -5.13
C GLN A 120 -26.55 -9.03 -6.57
N LEU A 121 -26.27 -7.85 -7.12
CA LEU A 121 -26.65 -7.48 -8.49
C LEU A 121 -25.91 -8.33 -9.53
N TRP A 122 -24.63 -8.62 -9.27
CA TRP A 122 -23.82 -9.51 -10.10
C TRP A 122 -24.39 -10.94 -10.16
N GLY A 123 -24.95 -11.43 -9.06
CA GLY A 123 -25.51 -12.79 -8.96
C GLY A 123 -26.90 -12.97 -9.59
N ALA A 124 -27.52 -11.92 -10.15
CA ALA A 124 -28.83 -12.02 -10.78
C ALA A 124 -28.78 -12.75 -12.14
N GLU A 125 -29.89 -13.38 -12.55
CA GLU A 125 -30.01 -14.06 -13.85
C GLU A 125 -29.74 -13.11 -15.04
N THR A 126 -30.10 -11.83 -14.89
CA THR A 126 -29.74 -10.75 -15.81
C THR A 126 -29.23 -9.58 -14.98
N PRO A 127 -27.90 -9.39 -14.85
CA PRO A 127 -27.34 -8.31 -14.05
C PRO A 127 -27.72 -6.91 -14.56
N ASP A 128 -28.18 -6.05 -13.65
CA ASP A 128 -28.36 -4.63 -13.91
C ASP A 128 -27.00 -3.93 -13.86
N VAL A 129 -26.41 -3.69 -15.03
CA VAL A 129 -25.07 -3.12 -15.18
C VAL A 129 -24.98 -1.69 -14.64
N ASP A 130 -26.06 -0.91 -14.71
CA ASP A 130 -26.06 0.48 -14.25
C ASP A 130 -26.06 0.55 -12.71
N GLN A 131 -26.89 -0.27 -12.06
CA GLN A 131 -26.84 -0.40 -10.59
C GLN A 131 -25.52 -0.99 -10.12
N LEU A 132 -24.98 -1.99 -10.82
CA LEU A 132 -23.67 -2.56 -10.50
C LEU A 132 -22.58 -1.48 -10.52
N ARG A 133 -22.54 -0.67 -11.58
CA ARG A 133 -21.58 0.44 -11.72
C ARG A 133 -21.75 1.45 -10.58
N GLN A 134 -22.99 1.82 -10.25
CA GLN A 134 -23.28 2.78 -9.19
C GLN A 134 -22.74 2.29 -7.83
N HIS A 135 -23.02 1.03 -7.46
CA HIS A 135 -22.55 0.48 -6.19
C HIS A 135 -21.04 0.29 -6.17
N ALA A 136 -20.44 -0.19 -7.25
CA ALA A 136 -18.98 -0.29 -7.34
C ALA A 136 -18.29 1.07 -7.18
N GLN A 137 -18.80 2.12 -7.84
CA GLN A 137 -18.25 3.48 -7.70
C GLN A 137 -18.42 4.05 -6.29
N ALA A 138 -19.56 3.82 -5.65
CA ALA A 138 -19.78 4.27 -4.29
C ALA A 138 -18.84 3.58 -3.29
N ALA A 139 -18.60 2.26 -3.46
CA ALA A 139 -17.61 1.55 -2.65
C ALA A 139 -16.20 2.13 -2.82
N MET A 140 -15.76 2.34 -4.07
CA MET A 140 -14.44 2.95 -4.35
C MET A 140 -14.31 4.34 -3.71
N ARG A 141 -15.34 5.20 -3.78
CA ARG A 141 -15.31 6.53 -3.17
C ARG A 141 -15.20 6.48 -1.65
N ALA A 142 -15.88 5.55 -1.00
CA ALA A 142 -15.77 5.37 0.44
C ALA A 142 -14.34 4.96 0.84
N GLU A 143 -13.74 4.02 0.12
CA GLU A 143 -12.35 3.62 0.33
C GLU A 143 -11.34 4.76 0.06
N GLU A 144 -11.54 5.52 -1.02
CA GLU A 144 -10.72 6.70 -1.33
C GLU A 144 -10.85 7.78 -0.25
N SER A 145 -12.05 7.97 0.31
CA SER A 145 -12.28 8.90 1.41
C SER A 145 -11.48 8.49 2.66
N ALA A 146 -11.43 7.19 2.99
CA ALA A 146 -10.61 6.69 4.09
C ALA A 146 -9.11 6.90 3.85
N LYS A 147 -8.62 6.65 2.62
CA LYS A 147 -7.21 6.89 2.25
C LYS A 147 -6.84 8.37 2.35
N LEU A 148 -7.73 9.26 1.89
CA LEU A 148 -7.54 10.71 1.99
C LEU A 148 -7.55 11.19 3.46
N ALA A 149 -8.43 10.64 4.30
CA ALA A 149 -8.44 10.90 5.73
C ALA A 149 -7.12 10.49 6.39
N LEU A 150 -6.63 9.28 6.10
CA LEU A 150 -5.34 8.80 6.59
C LEU A 150 -4.20 9.73 6.14
N LEU A 151 -4.13 10.11 4.86
CA LEU A 151 -3.13 11.04 4.35
C LEU A 151 -3.15 12.38 5.10
N THR A 152 -4.34 12.93 5.30
CA THR A 152 -4.54 14.21 5.98
C THR A 152 -4.11 14.13 7.44
N VAL A 153 -4.54 13.09 8.15
CA VAL A 153 -4.21 12.90 9.56
C VAL A 153 -2.73 12.59 9.75
N ALA A 154 -2.11 11.80 8.87
CA ALA A 154 -0.68 11.54 8.92
C ALA A 154 0.14 12.82 8.68
N ALA A 155 -0.30 13.71 7.79
CA ALA A 155 0.34 15.01 7.61
C ALA A 155 0.23 15.89 8.87
N GLN A 156 -0.93 15.90 9.53
CA GLN A 156 -1.13 16.61 10.80
C GLN A 156 -0.27 16.01 11.92
N ALA A 157 -0.22 14.68 12.02
CA ALA A 157 0.59 13.96 13.00
C ALA A 157 2.09 14.22 12.79
N LYS A 158 2.56 14.23 11.54
CA LYS A 158 3.94 14.63 11.21
C LYS A 158 4.25 16.05 11.71
N ALA A 159 3.31 16.99 11.59
CA ALA A 159 3.48 18.36 12.06
C ALA A 159 3.47 18.50 13.60
N VAL A 160 3.04 17.49 14.35
CA VAL A 160 3.15 17.44 15.82
C VAL A 160 4.58 17.10 16.26
N LEU A 161 5.35 16.42 15.41
CA LEU A 161 6.72 15.98 15.70
C LEU A 161 7.75 17.08 15.46
N THR A 162 8.84 17.07 16.23
CA THR A 162 10.02 17.90 15.93
C THR A 162 10.76 17.40 14.68
N PRO A 163 11.60 18.22 14.03
CA PRO A 163 12.40 17.78 12.89
C PRO A 163 13.23 16.51 13.19
N GLU A 164 13.84 16.44 14.37
CA GLU A 164 14.66 15.30 14.79
C GLU A 164 13.81 14.02 14.94
N GLN A 165 12.60 14.14 15.48
CA GLN A 165 11.66 13.02 15.56
C GLN A 165 11.19 12.57 14.17
N GLN A 166 10.95 13.50 13.25
CA GLN A 166 10.58 13.16 11.86
C GLN A 166 11.70 12.42 11.12
N GLU A 167 12.96 12.79 11.36
CA GLU A 167 14.13 12.08 10.83
C GLU A 167 14.25 10.67 11.41
N ARG A 168 14.03 10.50 12.73
CA ARG A 168 13.99 9.16 13.36
C ARG A 168 12.92 8.27 12.75
N VAL A 169 11.69 8.78 12.56
CA VAL A 169 10.60 8.02 11.90
C VAL A 169 11.00 7.59 10.48
N SER A 170 11.61 8.50 9.72
CA SER A 170 12.08 8.20 8.37
C SER A 170 13.23 7.19 8.35
N GLY A 171 14.13 7.25 9.33
CA GLY A 171 15.23 6.32 9.51
C GLY A 171 14.76 4.91 9.87
N MET A 172 13.82 4.78 10.82
CA MET A 172 13.20 3.50 11.18
C MET A 172 12.53 2.85 9.95
N MET A 173 11.82 3.65 9.15
CA MET A 173 11.19 3.19 7.92
C MET A 173 12.22 2.63 6.92
N HIS A 174 13.32 3.36 6.73
CA HIS A 174 14.39 2.93 5.83
C HIS A 174 15.01 1.61 6.30
N GLN A 175 15.27 1.47 7.60
CA GLN A 175 15.79 0.24 8.19
C GLN A 175 14.83 -0.94 8.03
N HIS A 176 13.53 -0.73 8.28
CA HIS A 176 12.52 -1.77 8.10
C HIS A 176 12.45 -2.25 6.64
N MET A 177 12.46 -1.31 5.68
CA MET A 177 12.50 -1.62 4.26
C MET A 177 13.75 -2.41 3.86
N GLN A 178 14.93 -2.02 4.36
CA GLN A 178 16.16 -2.77 4.12
C GLN A 178 16.09 -4.19 4.71
N GLN A 179 15.55 -4.34 5.92
CA GLN A 179 15.40 -5.64 6.57
C GLN A 179 14.45 -6.55 5.79
N MET A 180 13.32 -6.02 5.33
CA MET A 180 12.36 -6.77 4.51
C MET A 180 13.00 -7.27 3.21
N MET A 181 13.73 -6.40 2.50
CA MET A 181 14.48 -6.76 1.29
C MET A 181 15.52 -7.84 1.57
N HIS A 182 16.24 -7.74 2.68
CA HIS A 182 17.23 -8.73 3.07
C HIS A 182 16.59 -10.10 3.38
N GLN A 183 15.46 -10.11 4.10
CA GLN A 183 14.71 -11.33 4.39
C GLN A 183 14.15 -11.97 3.12
N HIS A 184 13.62 -11.16 2.19
CA HIS A 184 13.12 -11.66 0.91
C HIS A 184 14.22 -12.33 0.09
N MET A 185 15.40 -11.70 -0.01
CA MET A 185 16.56 -12.27 -0.69
C MET A 185 17.01 -13.59 -0.06
N GLN A 186 17.03 -13.67 1.28
CA GLN A 186 17.36 -14.92 1.97
C GLN A 186 16.36 -16.02 1.61
N GLN A 187 15.06 -15.74 1.61
CA GLN A 187 14.02 -16.73 1.28
C GLN A 187 14.17 -17.26 -0.15
N MET A 188 14.48 -16.39 -1.12
CA MET A 188 14.71 -16.82 -2.50
C MET A 188 15.92 -17.76 -2.62
N MET A 189 17.04 -17.43 -1.98
CA MET A 189 18.23 -18.29 -2.01
C MET A 189 18.00 -19.65 -1.36
N HIS A 190 17.24 -19.71 -0.25
CA HIS A 190 16.90 -20.98 0.40
C HIS A 190 15.89 -21.79 -0.42
N GLY A 191 14.94 -21.12 -1.10
CA GLY A 191 13.98 -21.76 -2.01
C GLY A 191 14.66 -22.40 -3.23
N GLU A 192 15.64 -21.71 -3.82
CA GLU A 192 16.43 -22.23 -4.95
C GLU A 192 17.31 -23.41 -4.55
N GLN A 193 17.94 -23.35 -3.36
CA GLN A 193 18.72 -24.48 -2.84
C GLN A 193 17.87 -25.74 -2.68
N HIS A 194 16.65 -25.62 -2.11
CA HIS A 194 15.72 -26.73 -2.01
C HIS A 194 15.21 -27.23 -3.36
N HIS A 195 15.06 -26.35 -4.36
CA HIS A 195 14.67 -26.75 -5.71
C HIS A 195 15.80 -27.51 -6.43
N MET A 196 17.05 -27.05 -6.29
CA MET A 196 18.22 -27.73 -6.85
C MET A 196 18.48 -29.10 -6.19
N GLU A 197 18.31 -29.22 -4.87
CA GLU A 197 18.43 -30.51 -4.17
C GLU A 197 17.35 -31.52 -4.58
N ARG A 198 16.12 -31.06 -4.88
CA ARG A 198 15.07 -31.94 -5.41
C ARG A 198 15.38 -32.45 -6.80
N HIS A 199 15.97 -31.61 -7.66
CA HIS A 199 16.37 -32.03 -9.01
C HIS A 199 17.58 -32.97 -9.03
N GLN A 200 18.50 -32.85 -8.06
CA GLN A 200 19.64 -33.78 -7.94
C GLN A 200 19.28 -35.15 -7.35
N ARG A 201 18.10 -35.30 -6.72
CA ARG A 201 17.63 -36.56 -6.12
C ARG A 201 16.64 -37.36 -6.99
N GLN A 202 16.36 -36.93 -8.22
CA GLN A 202 15.55 -37.72 -9.16
C GLN A 202 16.46 -38.58 -10.05
N PRO A 203 16.41 -39.92 -9.94
CA PRO A 203 17.16 -40.84 -10.79
C PRO A 203 16.58 -40.92 -12.21
#